data_AF-A0A6N9LAW3-F1
#
_entry.id   AF-A0A6N9LAW3-F1
#
_cell.length_a   1.000
_cell.length_b   1.000
_cell.length_c   1.000
_cell.angle_alpha   90.00
_cell.angle_beta   90.00
_cell.angle_gamma   90.00
#
_symmetry.space_group_name_H-M   'P 1'
#
loop_
_entity.id
_entity.type
_entity.pdbx_description
1 polymer ?
#
loop_
_entity_poly.entity_id
_entity_poly.type
_entity_poly.pdbx_seq_one_letter_code
_entity_poly.pdbx_strand_id
1 'polypeptide(L)'
;MKMKISLMLLMALIPALIIWSVIIYVVYLLIFALRKYIKSKPVRKEKEEYVKTLGGVIKKQRMECQMTQEFVAETLGVSRQAVSKWENGVSQTKGY
;
A
#
# COMPACT_ATOMS: atom_id res chain seq x y z
N MET A 1 -29.37 26.93 46.03
CA MET A 1 -29.90 26.00 45.01
C MET A 1 -29.02 25.93 43.76
N LYS A 2 -28.66 27.07 43.14
CA LYS A 2 -27.78 27.13 41.96
C LYS A 2 -26.41 26.42 42.12
N MET A 3 -25.70 26.61 43.24
CA MET A 3 -24.42 25.93 43.51
C MET A 3 -24.53 24.40 43.63
N LYS A 4 -25.61 23.89 44.24
CA LYS A 4 -25.82 22.44 44.41
C LYS A 4 -26.12 21.76 43.06
N ILE A 5 -26.90 22.41 42.21
CA ILE A 5 -27.19 21.96 40.84
C ILE A 5 -25.90 21.95 40.00
N SER A 6 -25.08 23.00 40.10
CA SER A 6 -23.79 23.05 39.39
C SER A 6 -22.82 21.95 39.84
N LEU A 7 -22.83 21.59 41.13
CA LEU A 7 -22.02 20.50 41.68
C LEU A 7 -22.51 19.11 41.20
N MET A 8 -23.82 18.88 41.15
CA MET A 8 -24.39 17.63 40.60
C MET A 8 -24.08 17.45 39.11
N LEU A 9 -24.12 18.54 38.33
CA LEU A 9 -23.75 18.51 36.90
C LEU A 9 -22.26 18.21 36.68
N LEU A 10 -21.39 18.77 37.52
CA LEU A 10 -19.95 18.51 37.46
C LEU A 10 -19.63 17.03 37.72
N MET A 11 -20.31 16.41 38.69
CA MET A 11 -20.13 15.00 39.01
C MET A 11 -20.63 14.06 37.90
N ALA A 12 -21.69 14.45 37.19
CA ALA A 12 -22.23 13.70 36.04
C ALA A 12 -21.38 13.82 34.76
N LEU A 13 -20.52 14.85 34.67
CA LEU A 13 -19.64 15.08 33.51
C LEU A 13 -18.50 14.07 33.41
N ILE A 14 -17.97 13.64 34.56
CA ILE A 14 -16.85 12.69 34.64
C ILE A 14 -17.17 11.35 33.95
N PRO A 15 -18.28 10.64 34.26
CA PRO A 15 -18.62 9.40 33.56
C PRO A 15 -18.94 9.63 32.09
N ALA A 16 -19.51 10.77 31.72
CA ALA A 16 -19.77 11.11 30.32
C ALA A 16 -18.46 11.22 29.50
N LEU A 17 -17.41 11.81 30.08
CA LEU A 17 -16.10 11.90 29.43
C LEU A 17 -15.43 10.54 29.27
N ILE A 18 -15.59 9.63 30.23
CA ILE A 18 -15.07 8.26 30.13
C ILE A 18 -15.75 7.53 28.96
N ILE A 19 -17.09 7.64 28.85
CA ILE A 19 -17.85 7.03 27.76
C ILE A 19 -17.38 7.60 26.41
N TRP A 20 -17.22 8.93 26.32
CA TRP A 20 -16.69 9.58 25.11
C TRP A 20 -15.27 9.14 24.75
N SER A 21 -14.40 8.96 25.75
CA SER A 21 -13.04 8.46 25.54
C SER A 21 -13.04 7.05 24.95
N VAL A 22 -13.91 6.17 25.45
CA VAL A 22 -14.08 4.81 24.90
C VAL A 22 -14.57 4.85 23.45
N ILE A 23 -15.54 5.72 23.14
CA ILE A 23 -16.05 5.87 21.77
C ILE A 23 -14.93 6.34 20.82
N ILE A 24 -14.16 7.35 21.22
CA ILE A 24 -13.02 7.87 20.44
C ILE A 24 -11.98 6.77 20.21
N TYR A 25 -11.69 5.96 21.25
CA TYR A 25 -10.75 4.86 21.14
C TYR A 25 -11.19 3.80 20.13
N VAL A 26 -12.47 3.42 20.13
CA VAL A 26 -13.01 2.47 19.15
C VAL A 26 -12.90 3.01 17.72
N VAL A 27 -13.23 4.29 17.51
CA VAL A 27 -13.09 4.95 16.20
C VAL A 27 -11.63 4.95 15.75
N TYR A 28 -10.70 5.24 16.66
CA TYR A 28 -9.27 5.17 16.39
C TYR A 28 -8.84 3.76 15.93
N LEU A 29 -9.31 2.70 16.61
CA LEU A 29 -9.00 1.32 16.22
C LEU A 29 -9.56 0.97 14.83
N LEU A 30 -10.76 1.44 14.49
CA LEU A 30 -11.33 1.25 13.14
C LEU A 30 -10.48 1.94 12.07
N ILE A 31 -10.06 3.19 12.29
CA ILE A 31 -9.18 3.91 11.36
C ILE A 31 -7.84 3.18 11.22
N PHE A 32 -7.26 2.72 12.33
CA PHE A 32 -6.00 1.98 12.31
C PHE A 32 -6.11 0.67 11.51
N ALA A 33 -7.18 -0.11 11.75
CA ALA A 33 -7.46 -1.34 11.04
C ALA A 33 -7.68 -1.09 9.53
N LEU A 34 -8.44 -0.06 9.17
CA LEU A 34 -8.67 0.32 7.77
C LEU A 34 -7.38 0.79 7.09
N ARG A 35 -6.57 1.63 7.74
CA ARG A 35 -5.26 2.03 7.22
C ARG A 35 -4.35 0.82 6.98
N LYS A 36 -4.32 -0.12 7.93
CA LYS A 36 -3.56 -1.36 7.79
C LYS A 36 -4.10 -2.20 6.64
N TYR A 37 -5.41 -2.36 6.53
CA TYR A 37 -6.07 -3.13 5.46
C TYR A 37 -5.78 -2.56 4.06
N ILE A 38 -5.98 -1.26 3.88
CA ILE A 38 -5.75 -0.55 2.61
C ILE A 38 -4.27 -0.59 2.22
N LYS A 39 -3.34 -0.48 3.17
CA LYS A 39 -1.91 -0.59 2.88
C LYS A 39 -1.49 -2.03 2.51
N SER A 40 -2.18 -3.04 3.02
CA SER A 40 -1.74 -4.44 2.92
C SER A 40 -2.25 -5.18 1.68
N LYS A 41 -3.43 -4.83 1.16
CA LYS A 41 -4.08 -5.60 0.09
C LYS A 41 -3.69 -5.26 -1.36
N PRO A 42 -3.71 -3.99 -1.81
CA PRO A 42 -3.39 -3.66 -3.20
C PRO A 42 -1.89 -3.90 -3.49
N VAL A 43 -1.01 -3.46 -2.59
CA VAL A 43 0.45 -3.58 -2.75
C VAL A 43 0.91 -5.04 -2.85
N ARG A 44 0.28 -5.96 -2.11
CA ARG A 44 0.69 -7.37 -2.12
C ARG A 44 0.22 -8.08 -3.39
N LYS A 45 -1.02 -7.85 -3.83
CA LYS A 45 -1.54 -8.45 -5.06
C LYS A 45 -0.79 -7.95 -6.29
N GLU A 46 -0.56 -6.64 -6.40
CA GLU A 46 0.19 -6.07 -7.52
C GLU A 46 1.65 -6.54 -7.53
N LYS A 47 2.32 -6.62 -6.37
CA LYS A 47 3.69 -7.16 -6.32
C LYS A 47 3.77 -8.65 -6.64
N GLU A 48 2.83 -9.46 -6.16
CA GLU A 48 2.78 -10.89 -6.46
C GLU A 48 2.46 -11.14 -7.94
N GLU A 49 1.51 -10.41 -8.51
CA GLU A 49 1.16 -10.50 -9.93
C GLU A 49 2.30 -10.00 -10.83
N TYR A 50 2.90 -8.87 -10.49
CA TYR A 50 4.07 -8.34 -11.19
C TYR A 50 5.21 -9.36 -11.19
N VAL A 51 5.55 -9.98 -10.05
CA VAL A 51 6.59 -11.03 -9.96
C VAL A 51 6.21 -12.31 -10.71
N LYS A 52 4.92 -12.59 -10.94
CA LYS A 52 4.48 -13.73 -11.77
C LYS A 52 4.61 -13.46 -13.27
N THR A 53 4.66 -12.20 -13.70
CA THR A 53 4.88 -11.88 -15.12
C THR A 53 6.35 -12.07 -15.51
N LEU A 54 6.60 -12.53 -16.75
CA LEU A 54 7.95 -12.67 -17.30
C LEU A 54 8.74 -11.35 -17.18
N GLY A 55 8.09 -10.22 -17.46
CA GLY A 55 8.70 -8.89 -17.36
C GLY A 55 9.11 -8.50 -15.94
N GLY A 56 8.27 -8.81 -14.95
CA GLY A 56 8.60 -8.54 -13.56
C GLY A 56 9.73 -9.43 -13.03
N VAL A 57 9.83 -10.68 -13.48
CA VAL A 57 10.98 -11.56 -13.16
C VAL A 57 12.27 -11.00 -13.74
N ILE A 58 12.28 -10.62 -15.03
CA ILE A 58 13.46 -10.03 -15.70
C ILE A 58 13.91 -8.77 -14.97
N LYS A 59 12.97 -7.85 -14.69
CA LYS A 59 13.29 -6.60 -13.99
C LYS A 59 13.77 -6.83 -12.57
N LYS A 60 13.20 -7.81 -11.86
CA LYS A 60 13.65 -8.16 -10.50
C LYS A 60 15.09 -8.67 -10.52
N GLN A 61 15.38 -9.64 -11.39
CA GLN A 61 16.72 -10.24 -11.49
C GLN A 61 17.76 -9.21 -11.95
N ARG A 62 17.41 -8.33 -12.88
CA ARG A 62 18.27 -7.21 -13.29
C ARG A 62 18.63 -6.30 -12.11
N MET A 63 17.65 -5.95 -11.26
CA MET A 63 17.88 -5.10 -10.10
C MET A 63 18.68 -5.82 -9.00
N GLU A 64 18.45 -7.12 -8.77
CA GLU A 64 19.24 -7.95 -7.84
C GLU A 64 20.71 -8.07 -8.30
N CYS A 65 20.94 -8.17 -9.60
CA CYS A 65 22.28 -8.19 -10.20
C CYS A 65 22.88 -6.79 -10.43
N GLN A 66 22.20 -5.71 -10.03
CA GLN A 66 22.63 -4.32 -10.23
C GLN A 66 22.95 -3.95 -11.70
N MET A 67 22.21 -4.53 -12.65
CA MET A 67 22.43 -4.34 -14.08
C MET A 67 21.51 -3.27 -14.67
N THR A 68 21.93 -2.65 -15.77
CA THR A 68 21.10 -1.72 -16.56
C THR A 68 20.41 -2.45 -17.71
N GLN A 69 19.35 -1.86 -18.28
CA GLN A 69 18.67 -2.49 -19.43
C GLN A 69 19.61 -2.57 -20.64
N GLU A 70 20.51 -1.61 -20.77
CA GLU A 70 21.56 -1.51 -21.77
C GLU A 70 22.54 -2.67 -21.62
N PHE A 71 23.00 -2.93 -20.40
CA PHE A 71 23.91 -4.04 -20.11
C PHE A 71 23.27 -5.41 -20.38
N VAL A 72 22.01 -5.59 -19.97
CA VAL A 72 21.25 -6.82 -20.24
C VAL A 72 21.03 -7.00 -21.74
N ALA A 73 20.73 -5.92 -22.46
CA ALA A 73 20.53 -5.95 -23.91
C ALA A 73 21.82 -6.32 -24.66
N GLU A 74 22.95 -5.73 -24.27
CA GLU A 74 24.27 -6.05 -24.82
C GLU A 74 24.64 -7.52 -24.59
N THR A 75 24.44 -8.02 -23.36
CA THR A 75 24.74 -9.42 -22.99
C THR A 75 23.88 -10.41 -23.76
N LEU A 76 22.60 -10.08 -23.99
CA LEU A 76 21.65 -10.94 -24.70
C LEU A 76 21.65 -10.74 -26.23
N GLY A 77 22.43 -9.80 -26.75
CA GLY A 77 22.48 -9.49 -28.19
C GLY A 77 21.15 -8.93 -28.73
N VAL A 78 20.36 -8.27 -27.90
CA VAL A 78 19.06 -7.68 -28.28
C VAL A 78 19.09 -6.16 -28.12
N SER A 79 18.08 -5.47 -28.65
CA SER A 79 17.97 -4.02 -28.42
C SER A 79 17.51 -3.72 -26.99
N ARG A 80 17.98 -2.61 -26.42
CA ARG A 80 17.47 -2.05 -25.15
C ARG A 80 15.94 -1.90 -25.17
N GLN A 81 15.39 -1.53 -26.34
CA GLN A 81 13.94 -1.41 -26.53
C GLN A 81 13.21 -2.76 -26.40
N ALA A 82 13.82 -3.87 -26.81
CA ALA A 82 13.26 -5.22 -26.60
C ALA A 82 13.19 -5.55 -25.10
N VAL A 83 14.26 -5.29 -24.35
CA VAL A 83 14.29 -5.47 -22.89
C VAL A 83 13.23 -4.62 -22.19
N SER A 84 13.07 -3.35 -22.60
CA SER A 84 12.02 -2.48 -22.07
C SER A 84 10.60 -3.00 -22.36
N LYS A 85 10.37 -3.57 -23.55
CA LYS A 85 9.07 -4.18 -23.91
C LYS A 85 8.79 -5.44 -23.09
N TRP A 86 9.81 -6.27 -22.85
CA TRP A 86 9.69 -7.46 -22.00
C TRP A 86 9.35 -7.07 -20.56
N GLU A 87 10.07 -6.11 -19.97
CA GLU A 87 9.86 -5.67 -18.58
C GLU A 87 8.51 -4.98 -18.35
N ASN A 88 7.97 -4.28 -19.35
CA ASN A 88 6.72 -3.52 -19.24
C ASN A 88 5.49 -4.25 -19.78
N GLY A 89 5.63 -5.49 -20.28
CA GLY A 89 4.50 -6.29 -20.77
C GLY A 89 3.84 -5.76 -22.04
N VAL A 90 4.49 -4.84 -22.76
CA VAL A 90 3.97 -4.27 -24.02
C VAL A 90 4.36 -5.22 -25.16
N SER A 91 3.69 -6.36 -25.23
CA SER A 91 3.72 -7.19 -26.45
C SER A 91 3.01 -6.40 -27.54
N GLN A 92 3.79 -5.81 -28.44
CA GLN A 92 3.27 -5.12 -29.61
C GLN A 92 2.65 -6.15 -30.56
N THR A 93 1.44 -6.61 -30.28
CA THR A 93 0.61 -7.28 -31.28
C THR A 93 0.13 -6.19 -32.22
N LYS A 94 0.91 -5.92 -33.28
CA LYS A 94 0.31 -5.34 -34.48
C LYS A 94 -0.73 -6.36 -34.95
N GLY A 95 -2.00 -6.05 -34.70
CA GLY A 95 -3.10 -6.68 -35.40
C GLY A 95 -2.94 -6.36 -36.87
N TYR A 96 -2.50 -7.35 -37.62
CA TYR A 96 -2.68 -7.46 -39.06
C TYR A 96 -3.65 -8.61 -39.30
#